data_AF-A0AAA9S5D9-F1
#
_entry.id   AF-A0AAA9S5D9-F1
#
_cell.length_a   1.000
_cell.length_b   1.000
_cell.length_c   1.000
_cell.angle_alpha   90.00
_cell.angle_beta   90.00
_cell.angle_gamma   90.00
#
_symmetry.space_group_name_H-M   'P 1'
#
loop_
_entity.id
_entity.type
_entity.pdbx_description
1 polymer ?
#
loop_
_entity_poly.entity_id
_entity_poly.type
_entity_poly.pdbx_seq_one_letter_code
_entity_poly.pdbx_strand_id
1 'polypeptide(L)'
;MTTTPVTRPARPRPVRQSFSRPRPRLSCHSAGLAPPLLTLWPRPIARPEGQLASPVRFLQLPGSVALGLVAMAAVAVATRWWLLLVLSAAELGVARALQPPNILLLLMDDMGWGDLGVYGEPSRETPNLDRMAVEGMLFPNFYTANPLCSPSRAALLTGRLPIRSGFYTTNGHARNAYTPQEIVGGIPDSELLLPALLKGAGYASKIVGKWHLGHRPQFHPLKHGFDEWFGSPNCHFGPYDNKARPNIPVYRDQEMVGRFYEEFPINLKTGEANLTQIYLQEALEFIQRQQAAHRPFFLYWAVDATHAPIYASKPFLGTSQRGRYGDAIRELDDSVGRILRLLRDLSIAENTFVFFTSDNGAALISAPRQGGSNGPFLCGKQTTFEGGMREPAIAWWPGHIPAGQVSHQLGSIMDLFTTSLSLAGLEPPRDRAIDGLDLLPAMLQGRLTDRPIFYYRGNTLMAVTLGQYKAHFWTWTNSWEEFKQGIDFCPGQNVSGVTTHSQEEHTKLPLIFHLGRDPGERFPLSVASIEYLDALRRITPVVQQHQEALVPGQPQLNVCNRAVMVSGLYVDCGGSPGLRVC
;
A
#
# COMPACT_ATOMS: atom_id res chain seq x y z
N MET A 1 -22.84 -39.86 55.76
CA MET A 1 -23.93 -39.94 54.77
C MET A 1 -23.38 -39.54 53.41
N THR A 2 -23.27 -40.54 52.54
CA THR A 2 -23.39 -40.50 51.07
C THR A 2 -22.60 -39.47 50.26
N THR A 3 -21.39 -39.88 49.89
CA THR A 3 -20.70 -39.54 48.64
C THR A 3 -21.43 -40.12 47.43
N THR A 4 -21.73 -39.29 46.42
CA THR A 4 -22.19 -39.73 45.09
C THR A 4 -21.18 -39.30 44.01
N PRO A 5 -20.75 -40.20 43.11
CA PRO A 5 -19.79 -39.87 42.06
C PRO A 5 -20.50 -39.40 40.78
N VAL A 6 -19.97 -38.35 40.15
CA VAL A 6 -20.40 -37.87 38.82
C VAL A 6 -19.76 -38.73 37.74
N THR A 7 -20.61 -39.33 36.91
CA THR A 7 -20.27 -40.15 35.74
C THR A 7 -19.85 -39.28 34.54
N ARG A 8 -18.74 -39.64 33.88
CA ARG A 8 -18.25 -39.05 32.63
C ARG A 8 -19.07 -39.58 31.43
N PRO A 9 -19.45 -38.74 30.44
CA PRO A 9 -19.92 -39.23 29.15
C PRO A 9 -18.75 -39.66 28.25
N ALA A 10 -18.96 -40.76 27.54
CA ALA A 10 -18.01 -41.42 26.65
C ALA A 10 -17.75 -40.63 25.35
N ARG A 11 -16.50 -40.67 24.87
CA ARG A 11 -16.08 -40.20 23.55
C ARG A 11 -16.55 -41.16 22.45
N PRO A 12 -17.10 -40.70 21.31
CA PRO A 12 -17.28 -41.55 20.15
C PRO A 12 -15.94 -41.80 19.43
N ARG A 13 -15.67 -43.07 19.12
CA ARG A 13 -14.55 -43.54 18.28
C ARG A 13 -14.83 -43.28 16.79
N PRO A 14 -13.79 -43.08 15.96
CA PRO A 14 -13.93 -42.73 14.56
C PRO A 14 -14.28 -43.93 13.68
N VAL A 15 -15.19 -43.71 12.72
CA VAL A 15 -15.53 -44.63 11.64
C VAL A 15 -14.41 -44.60 10.59
N ARG A 16 -13.81 -45.76 10.32
CA ARG A 16 -12.92 -45.99 9.17
C ARG A 16 -13.78 -46.08 7.91
N GLN A 17 -13.54 -45.20 6.93
CA GLN A 17 -13.85 -45.47 5.54
C GLN A 17 -12.56 -45.47 4.71
N SER A 18 -12.27 -46.63 4.14
CA SER A 18 -11.20 -46.90 3.21
C SER A 18 -11.61 -46.46 1.80
N PHE A 19 -10.93 -45.46 1.24
CA PHE A 19 -10.94 -45.21 -0.20
C PHE A 19 -9.58 -45.59 -0.79
N SER A 20 -9.64 -46.55 -1.71
CA SER A 20 -8.55 -47.11 -2.47
C SER A 20 -8.03 -46.13 -3.53
N ARG A 21 -6.71 -45.94 -3.57
CA ARG A 21 -5.98 -45.27 -4.66
C ARG A 21 -5.86 -46.19 -5.88
N PRO A 22 -5.89 -45.67 -7.13
CA PRO A 22 -5.25 -46.34 -8.26
C PRO A 22 -3.78 -45.93 -8.37
N ARG A 23 -2.93 -46.92 -8.63
CA ARG A 23 -1.50 -46.78 -8.96
C ARG A 23 -1.28 -46.28 -10.41
N PRO A 24 -0.08 -45.73 -10.72
CA PRO A 24 0.26 -45.22 -12.05
C PRO A 24 0.64 -46.35 -13.01
N ARG A 25 0.36 -46.16 -14.31
CA ARG A 25 0.89 -46.98 -15.40
C ARG A 25 2.24 -46.42 -15.85
N LEU A 26 3.27 -47.25 -15.77
CA LEU A 26 4.51 -47.16 -16.53
C LEU A 26 4.34 -47.94 -17.84
N SER A 27 4.76 -47.35 -18.96
CA SER A 27 5.20 -48.12 -20.14
C SER A 27 6.37 -47.40 -20.79
N CYS A 28 7.53 -48.06 -20.77
CA CYS A 28 8.70 -47.74 -21.57
C CYS A 28 8.46 -48.11 -23.04
N HIS A 29 8.97 -47.31 -23.97
CA HIS A 29 9.70 -47.82 -25.14
C HIS A 29 10.70 -46.78 -25.68
N SER A 30 11.98 -47.04 -25.35
CA SER A 30 13.18 -47.08 -26.20
C SER A 30 13.37 -46.15 -27.42
N ALA A 31 14.52 -45.47 -27.34
CA ALA A 31 15.63 -45.41 -28.31
C ALA A 31 15.63 -44.32 -29.41
N GLY A 32 16.73 -43.55 -29.43
CA GLY A 32 17.14 -42.69 -30.55
C GLY A 32 18.33 -41.81 -30.18
N LEU A 33 19.49 -42.08 -30.79
CA LEU A 33 20.82 -41.53 -30.52
C LEU A 33 21.00 -40.02 -30.79
N ALA A 34 22.00 -39.44 -30.11
CA ALA A 34 22.59 -38.10 -30.27
C ALA A 34 23.75 -38.10 -31.32
N PRO A 35 24.55 -37.02 -31.55
CA PRO A 35 24.34 -35.57 -31.83
C PRO A 35 25.21 -35.16 -33.08
N PRO A 36 25.92 -33.99 -33.24
CA PRO A 36 25.84 -32.60 -32.71
C PRO A 36 26.02 -31.48 -33.81
N LEU A 37 26.11 -30.20 -33.35
CA LEU A 37 26.92 -29.06 -33.88
C LEU A 37 26.20 -27.83 -34.53
N LEU A 38 26.41 -26.69 -33.84
CA LEU A 38 26.92 -25.38 -34.29
C LEU A 38 26.11 -24.45 -35.23
N THR A 39 25.96 -23.23 -34.69
CA THR A 39 26.32 -21.90 -35.26
C THR A 39 25.34 -21.04 -36.08
N LEU A 40 25.18 -19.82 -35.53
CA LEU A 40 25.33 -18.48 -36.12
C LEU A 40 24.13 -17.77 -36.81
N TRP A 41 23.96 -16.52 -36.36
CA TRP A 41 23.18 -15.41 -36.94
C TRP A 41 23.52 -15.13 -38.42
N PRO A 42 22.66 -14.37 -39.13
CA PRO A 42 22.98 -12.94 -39.34
C PRO A 42 21.78 -11.96 -39.38
N ARG A 43 22.11 -10.67 -39.20
CA ARG A 43 21.30 -9.45 -39.44
C ARG A 43 21.59 -8.85 -40.84
N PRO A 44 20.85 -7.81 -41.30
CA PRO A 44 20.42 -7.65 -42.70
C PRO A 44 21.28 -6.71 -43.56
N ILE A 45 21.07 -6.74 -44.89
CA ILE A 45 21.68 -5.83 -45.88
C ILE A 45 20.62 -5.14 -46.76
N ALA A 46 21.00 -3.93 -47.18
CA ALA A 46 20.32 -2.77 -47.73
C ALA A 46 19.70 -2.85 -49.15
N ARG A 47 18.95 -1.79 -49.47
CA ARG A 47 18.46 -1.32 -50.78
C ARG A 47 19.60 -0.98 -51.76
N PRO A 48 19.26 -0.74 -53.05
CA PRO A 48 19.45 0.64 -53.54
C PRO A 48 18.37 1.17 -54.52
N GLU A 49 18.42 2.50 -54.68
CA GLU A 49 17.66 3.39 -55.57
C GLU A 49 18.18 3.39 -57.03
N GLY A 50 17.36 3.92 -57.94
CA GLY A 50 17.76 4.31 -59.30
C GLY A 50 16.81 5.37 -59.86
N GLN A 51 17.37 6.44 -60.43
CA GLN A 51 16.80 7.77 -60.64
C GLN A 51 16.80 8.16 -62.14
N LEU A 52 15.97 9.17 -62.50
CA LEU A 52 16.14 10.19 -63.56
C LEU A 52 16.00 9.83 -65.06
N ALA A 53 15.10 10.54 -65.78
CA ALA A 53 15.43 11.75 -66.55
C ALA A 53 14.28 12.21 -67.50
N SER A 54 14.31 13.51 -67.85
CA SER A 54 13.28 14.40 -68.42
C SER A 54 13.39 14.55 -69.98
N PRO A 55 12.96 15.65 -70.67
CA PRO A 55 11.58 16.04 -71.06
C PRO A 55 11.43 16.57 -72.54
N VAL A 56 10.25 17.15 -72.87
CA VAL A 56 9.94 18.20 -73.91
C VAL A 56 9.59 17.75 -75.36
N ARG A 57 8.38 18.05 -75.89
CA ARG A 57 8.01 19.24 -76.73
C ARG A 57 6.61 19.09 -77.39
N PHE A 58 5.93 20.23 -77.55
CA PHE A 58 4.65 20.47 -78.22
C PHE A 58 4.75 20.51 -79.76
N LEU A 59 3.72 20.07 -80.49
CA LEU A 59 3.18 20.78 -81.67
C LEU A 59 1.80 20.23 -82.19
N GLN A 60 0.88 21.19 -82.40
CA GLN A 60 -0.14 21.35 -83.46
C GLN A 60 -1.41 20.44 -83.63
N LEU A 61 -2.54 21.16 -83.61
CA LEU A 61 -3.93 20.92 -84.10
C LEU A 61 -3.99 20.63 -85.63
N PRO A 62 -5.13 20.23 -86.29
CA PRO A 62 -6.53 20.63 -85.98
C PRO A 62 -7.72 19.68 -86.33
N GLY A 63 -8.88 20.05 -85.77
CA GLY A 63 -10.25 19.86 -86.31
C GLY A 63 -10.90 18.48 -86.18
N SER A 64 -12.22 18.30 -86.16
CA SER A 64 -13.41 19.13 -85.89
C SER A 64 -14.59 18.14 -85.73
N VAL A 65 -15.63 18.55 -85.00
CA VAL A 65 -17.05 18.12 -85.10
C VAL A 65 -17.53 16.84 -84.37
N ALA A 66 -18.32 17.13 -83.32
CA ALA A 66 -19.55 16.50 -82.84
C ALA A 66 -19.57 15.05 -82.34
N LEU A 67 -19.97 14.87 -81.07
CA LEU A 67 -21.29 14.33 -80.68
C LEU A 67 -21.36 14.21 -79.14
N GLY A 68 -22.56 14.39 -78.57
CA GLY A 68 -22.98 13.56 -77.44
C GLY A 68 -23.00 14.21 -76.06
N LEU A 69 -24.14 14.83 -75.75
CA LEU A 69 -24.68 15.03 -74.40
C LEU A 69 -24.60 13.76 -73.53
N VAL A 70 -23.55 13.56 -72.72
CA VAL A 70 -23.58 12.67 -71.53
C VAL A 70 -22.78 13.20 -70.32
N ALA A 71 -22.09 14.35 -70.42
CA ALA A 71 -21.12 14.75 -69.38
C ALA A 71 -21.64 15.73 -68.29
N MET A 72 -22.91 15.64 -67.88
CA MET A 72 -23.47 16.51 -66.81
C MET A 72 -24.12 15.74 -65.64
N ALA A 73 -23.78 14.46 -65.47
CA ALA A 73 -24.14 13.70 -64.26
C ALA A 73 -22.92 13.08 -63.52
N ALA A 74 -21.74 13.04 -64.14
CA ALA A 74 -20.55 12.41 -63.55
C ALA A 74 -19.72 13.34 -62.63
N VAL A 75 -19.83 14.66 -62.78
CA VAL A 75 -19.00 15.63 -62.02
C VAL A 75 -19.63 16.03 -60.68
N ALA A 76 -20.95 15.95 -60.54
CA ALA A 76 -21.65 16.23 -59.28
C ALA A 76 -21.67 15.04 -58.31
N VAL A 77 -21.49 13.82 -58.81
CA VAL A 77 -21.38 12.62 -57.97
C VAL A 77 -19.94 12.46 -57.48
N ALA A 78 -18.93 12.66 -58.32
CA ALA A 78 -17.53 12.55 -57.89
C ALA A 78 -17.15 13.56 -56.77
N THR A 79 -17.71 14.76 -56.78
CA THR A 79 -17.43 15.78 -55.74
C THR A 79 -18.17 15.52 -54.41
N ARG A 80 -19.34 14.87 -54.43
CA ARG A 80 -20.06 14.45 -53.21
C ARG A 80 -19.41 13.25 -52.51
N TRP A 81 -18.84 12.32 -53.26
CA TRP A 81 -18.15 11.15 -52.70
C TRP A 81 -16.78 11.50 -52.13
N TRP A 82 -16.07 12.48 -52.72
CA TRP A 82 -14.82 12.99 -52.15
C TRP A 82 -15.04 13.80 -50.86
N LEU A 83 -16.11 14.61 -50.77
CA LEU A 83 -16.46 15.31 -49.52
C LEU A 83 -16.93 14.35 -48.41
N LEU A 84 -17.64 13.27 -48.75
CA LEU A 84 -18.01 12.22 -47.78
C LEU A 84 -16.81 11.35 -47.36
N LEU A 85 -15.83 11.10 -48.24
CA LEU A 85 -14.58 10.41 -47.88
C LEU A 85 -13.65 11.29 -47.03
N VAL A 86 -13.60 12.61 -47.27
CA VAL A 86 -12.81 13.54 -46.45
C VAL A 86 -13.49 13.80 -45.09
N LEU A 87 -14.83 13.80 -45.02
CA LEU A 87 -15.55 13.86 -43.75
C LEU A 87 -15.51 12.52 -42.98
N SER A 88 -15.50 11.37 -43.67
CA SER A 88 -15.39 10.06 -43.02
C SER A 88 -13.96 9.70 -42.62
N ALA A 89 -12.94 10.36 -43.18
CA ALA A 89 -11.54 10.26 -42.75
C ALA A 89 -11.21 11.21 -41.57
N ALA A 90 -12.04 12.21 -41.29
CA ALA A 90 -11.88 13.08 -40.13
C ALA A 90 -12.40 12.45 -38.82
N GLU A 91 -13.21 11.40 -38.90
CA GLU A 91 -13.66 10.62 -37.72
C GLU A 91 -12.75 9.41 -37.39
N LEU A 92 -11.78 9.09 -38.25
CA LEU A 92 -10.83 8.02 -38.01
C LEU A 92 -9.59 8.56 -37.29
N GLY A 93 -9.70 8.59 -35.96
CA GLY A 93 -8.54 8.41 -35.10
C GLY A 93 -7.86 9.68 -34.64
N VAL A 94 -8.58 10.56 -33.94
CA VAL A 94 -7.97 11.04 -32.69
C VAL A 94 -7.88 9.80 -31.83
N ALA A 95 -6.72 9.12 -31.84
CA ALA A 95 -6.40 8.17 -30.80
C ALA A 95 -6.51 8.98 -29.50
N ARG A 96 -7.66 8.90 -28.83
CA ARG A 96 -7.83 9.44 -27.49
C ARG A 96 -6.73 8.76 -26.71
N ALA A 97 -5.67 9.50 -26.40
CA ALA A 97 -4.57 8.98 -25.60
C ALA A 97 -5.25 8.30 -24.41
N LEU A 98 -5.04 6.98 -24.28
CA LEU A 98 -5.67 6.19 -23.24
C LEU A 98 -5.36 6.91 -21.94
N GLN A 99 -6.39 7.48 -21.32
CA GLN A 99 -6.18 8.18 -20.07
C GLN A 99 -5.69 7.15 -19.06
N PRO A 100 -4.67 7.51 -18.26
CA PRO A 100 -4.17 6.58 -17.27
C PRO A 100 -5.29 6.24 -16.27
N PRO A 101 -5.28 5.04 -15.67
CA PRO A 101 -6.34 4.62 -14.76
C PRO A 101 -6.37 5.48 -13.50
N ASN A 102 -7.53 5.61 -12.88
CA ASN A 102 -7.62 6.19 -11.54
C ASN A 102 -6.91 5.28 -10.54
N ILE A 103 -6.36 5.87 -9.49
CA ILE A 103 -5.61 5.14 -8.46
C ILE A 103 -6.22 5.45 -7.09
N LEU A 104 -6.70 4.42 -6.39
CA LEU A 104 -7.08 4.52 -4.98
C LEU A 104 -6.15 3.66 -4.12
N LEU A 105 -5.52 4.28 -3.14
CA LEU A 105 -4.79 3.59 -2.09
C LEU A 105 -5.56 3.73 -0.77
N LEU A 106 -6.11 2.61 -0.29
CA LEU A 106 -6.85 2.50 0.96
C LEU A 106 -5.88 2.01 2.04
N LEU A 107 -5.40 2.92 2.87
CA LEU A 107 -4.39 2.63 3.90
C LEU A 107 -5.00 2.68 5.29
N MET A 108 -5.00 1.55 5.97
CA MET A 108 -5.49 1.41 7.35
C MET A 108 -4.40 1.79 8.36
N ASP A 109 -4.83 2.04 9.61
CA ASP A 109 -3.94 2.36 10.74
C ASP A 109 -4.12 1.28 11.82
N ASP A 110 -3.03 0.61 12.19
CA ASP A 110 -3.00 -0.46 13.20
C ASP A 110 -3.88 -1.69 12.92
N MET A 111 -4.16 -1.99 11.64
CA MET A 111 -4.87 -3.21 11.25
C MET A 111 -3.88 -4.35 11.00
N GLY A 112 -4.04 -5.46 11.70
CA GLY A 112 -3.19 -6.64 11.58
C GLY A 112 -3.64 -7.60 10.48
N TRP A 113 -2.73 -8.50 10.10
CA TRP A 113 -2.99 -9.53 9.07
C TRP A 113 -4.23 -10.38 9.35
N GLY A 114 -4.55 -10.64 10.62
CA GLY A 114 -5.63 -11.52 11.04
C GLY A 114 -6.98 -10.82 11.25
N ASP A 115 -7.14 -9.59 10.76
CA ASP A 115 -8.35 -8.79 11.03
C ASP A 115 -9.48 -8.92 10.00
N LEU A 116 -9.17 -9.45 8.81
CA LEU A 116 -10.15 -9.66 7.74
C LEU A 116 -10.70 -11.09 7.75
N GLY A 117 -11.97 -11.24 7.38
CA GLY A 117 -12.64 -12.53 7.27
C GLY A 117 -11.96 -13.48 6.29
N VAL A 118 -11.60 -12.97 5.10
CA VAL A 118 -10.86 -13.72 4.06
C VAL A 118 -9.44 -14.11 4.50
N TYR A 119 -8.86 -13.36 5.45
CA TYR A 119 -7.57 -13.68 6.08
C TYR A 119 -7.71 -14.61 7.29
N GLY A 120 -8.93 -15.01 7.65
CA GLY A 120 -9.21 -16.04 8.65
C GLY A 120 -9.81 -15.53 9.96
N GLU A 121 -10.13 -14.25 10.08
CA GLU A 121 -10.77 -13.68 11.28
C GLU A 121 -12.07 -14.43 11.62
N PRO A 122 -12.20 -15.04 12.82
CA PRO A 122 -13.30 -15.98 13.12
C PRO A 122 -14.71 -15.42 13.04
N SER A 123 -14.93 -14.13 13.36
CA SER A 123 -16.24 -13.50 13.32
C SER A 123 -16.72 -13.15 11.90
N ARG A 124 -15.81 -13.12 10.90
CA ARG A 124 -16.11 -12.90 9.47
C ARG A 124 -16.93 -11.61 9.24
N GLU A 125 -16.46 -10.51 9.79
CA GLU A 125 -17.21 -9.24 9.84
C GLU A 125 -16.82 -8.22 8.75
N THR A 126 -16.07 -8.64 7.71
CA THR A 126 -15.59 -7.78 6.61
C THR A 126 -16.14 -8.21 5.23
N PRO A 127 -17.46 -8.26 5.02
CA PRO A 127 -18.04 -8.81 3.80
C PRO A 127 -17.68 -8.04 2.52
N ASN A 128 -17.36 -6.75 2.58
CA ASN A 128 -17.02 -5.97 1.39
C ASN A 128 -15.54 -6.15 1.00
N LEU A 129 -14.63 -6.20 1.96
CA LEU A 129 -13.21 -6.52 1.73
C LEU A 129 -13.03 -7.98 1.32
N ASP A 130 -13.80 -8.89 1.91
CA ASP A 130 -13.82 -10.30 1.48
C ASP A 130 -14.26 -10.41 0.02
N ARG A 131 -15.27 -9.62 -0.39
CA ARG A 131 -15.71 -9.53 -1.79
C ARG A 131 -14.67 -8.88 -2.69
N MET A 132 -14.01 -7.81 -2.23
CA MET A 132 -12.90 -7.17 -2.97
C MET A 132 -11.79 -8.18 -3.27
N ALA A 133 -11.45 -9.06 -2.31
CA ALA A 133 -10.50 -10.14 -2.53
C ALA A 133 -10.98 -11.18 -3.54
N VAL A 134 -12.26 -11.57 -3.49
CA VAL A 134 -12.86 -12.50 -4.48
C VAL A 134 -12.89 -11.90 -5.89
N GLU A 135 -13.11 -10.60 -6.01
CA GLU A 135 -13.13 -9.90 -7.30
C GLU A 135 -11.75 -9.47 -7.79
N GLY A 136 -10.71 -9.60 -6.97
CA GLY A 136 -9.37 -9.14 -7.24
C GLY A 136 -8.31 -10.19 -6.91
N MET A 137 -7.19 -9.71 -6.34
CA MET A 137 -6.04 -10.52 -5.96
C MET A 137 -5.64 -10.27 -4.51
N LEU A 138 -5.48 -11.34 -3.75
CA LEU A 138 -5.04 -11.31 -2.36
C LEU A 138 -3.54 -11.62 -2.25
N PHE A 139 -2.83 -10.89 -1.38
CA PHE A 139 -1.42 -11.10 -1.10
C PHE A 139 -1.22 -11.60 0.35
N PRO A 140 -0.90 -12.88 0.56
CA PRO A 140 -0.60 -13.40 1.90
C PRO A 140 0.78 -12.97 2.42
N ASN A 141 1.65 -12.51 1.53
CA ASN A 141 3.06 -12.21 1.77
C ASN A 141 3.38 -10.72 1.48
N PHE A 142 2.57 -9.81 2.00
CA PHE A 142 2.77 -8.36 1.83
C PHE A 142 3.26 -7.71 3.13
N TYR A 143 4.20 -6.78 3.03
CA TYR A 143 4.89 -6.21 4.17
C TYR A 143 4.91 -4.68 4.13
N THR A 144 4.73 -4.06 5.30
CA THR A 144 5.05 -2.64 5.45
C THR A 144 6.57 -2.42 5.55
N ALA A 145 7.00 -1.16 5.62
CA ALA A 145 8.42 -0.78 5.67
C ALA A 145 8.94 -0.48 7.09
N ASN A 146 8.05 -0.41 8.08
CA ASN A 146 8.42 -0.17 9.47
C ASN A 146 7.33 -0.65 10.45
N PRO A 147 7.65 -0.95 11.72
CA PRO A 147 6.63 -1.39 12.67
C PRO A 147 5.82 -0.24 13.31
N LEU A 148 5.78 0.95 12.68
CA LEU A 148 5.05 2.13 13.15
C LEU A 148 4.60 3.04 11.99
N CYS A 149 3.49 3.74 12.19
CA CYS A 149 2.79 4.62 11.26
C CYS A 149 3.66 5.57 10.40
N SER A 150 4.33 6.59 10.99
CA SER A 150 4.96 7.66 10.19
C SER A 150 6.04 7.16 9.23
N PRO A 151 6.99 6.30 9.67
CA PRO A 151 7.99 5.74 8.77
C PRO A 151 7.37 4.92 7.63
N SER A 152 6.34 4.13 7.90
CA SER A 152 5.64 3.33 6.88
C SER A 152 4.90 4.18 5.85
N ARG A 153 4.21 5.25 6.30
CA ARG A 153 3.54 6.22 5.42
C ARG A 153 4.54 6.98 4.55
N ALA A 154 5.68 7.37 5.12
CA ALA A 154 6.76 7.98 4.35
C ALA A 154 7.31 7.01 3.29
N ALA A 155 7.47 5.74 3.64
CA ALA A 155 7.95 4.72 2.72
C ALA A 155 6.97 4.44 1.57
N LEU A 156 5.67 4.40 1.84
CA LEU A 156 4.63 4.30 0.81
C LEU A 156 4.76 5.45 -0.19
N LEU A 157 4.83 6.69 0.31
CA LEU A 157 4.74 7.88 -0.55
C LEU A 157 6.03 8.20 -1.29
N THR A 158 7.18 7.65 -0.87
CA THR A 158 8.49 7.86 -1.51
C THR A 158 9.01 6.64 -2.26
N GLY A 159 8.41 5.46 -2.06
CA GLY A 159 8.95 4.19 -2.55
C GLY A 159 10.31 3.82 -1.93
N ARG A 160 10.65 4.40 -0.78
CA ARG A 160 11.99 4.35 -0.17
C ARG A 160 11.92 3.96 1.29
N LEU A 161 12.88 3.16 1.74
CA LEU A 161 12.99 2.77 3.15
C LEU A 161 13.11 4.01 4.06
N PRO A 162 12.58 3.98 5.30
CA PRO A 162 12.66 5.11 6.22
C PRO A 162 14.09 5.60 6.51
N ILE A 163 15.06 4.69 6.50
CA ILE A 163 16.48 5.05 6.67
C ILE A 163 17.02 5.92 5.52
N ARG A 164 16.41 5.87 4.34
CA ARG A 164 16.76 6.72 3.19
C ARG A 164 16.02 8.05 3.20
N SER A 165 14.73 8.04 3.53
CA SER A 165 13.87 9.24 3.57
C SER A 165 14.04 10.09 4.83
N GLY A 166 14.76 9.58 5.83
CA GLY A 166 15.03 10.29 7.09
C GLY A 166 13.99 10.06 8.18
N PHE A 167 12.98 9.21 7.95
CA PHE A 167 11.93 8.88 8.95
C PHE A 167 12.40 7.85 9.97
N TYR A 168 13.48 8.16 10.67
CA TYR A 168 14.02 7.35 11.76
C TYR A 168 14.73 8.25 12.77
N THR A 169 15.12 7.69 13.90
CA THR A 169 15.92 8.36 14.92
C THR A 169 17.27 7.68 15.10
N THR A 170 18.27 8.47 15.49
CA THR A 170 19.58 8.01 15.95
C THR A 170 19.80 8.30 17.45
N ASN A 171 18.77 8.75 18.18
CA ASN A 171 18.87 9.03 19.62
C ASN A 171 19.09 7.74 20.45
N GLY A 172 18.82 6.58 19.86
CA GLY A 172 19.19 5.28 20.38
C GLY A 172 19.14 4.23 19.27
N HIS A 173 19.87 3.14 19.45
CA HIS A 173 19.87 2.02 18.50
C HIS A 173 18.51 1.29 18.51
N ALA A 174 18.07 0.86 17.33
CA ALA A 174 16.81 0.16 17.11
C ALA A 174 15.56 0.81 17.74
N ARG A 175 15.50 2.14 17.82
CA ARG A 175 14.34 2.84 18.40
C ARG A 175 13.27 3.16 17.37
N ASN A 176 12.03 2.83 17.69
CA ASN A 176 10.89 3.34 16.92
C ASN A 176 10.74 4.84 17.18
N ALA A 177 10.44 5.58 16.13
CA ALA A 177 10.15 7.01 16.18
C ALA A 177 9.06 7.35 15.16
N TYR A 178 8.34 8.43 15.42
CA TYR A 178 7.24 8.90 14.59
C TYR A 178 7.14 10.42 14.67
N THR A 179 6.09 11.03 14.11
CA THR A 179 5.87 12.49 14.08
C THR A 179 4.79 12.96 15.08
N PRO A 180 5.07 12.98 16.39
CA PRO A 180 4.16 13.56 17.38
C PRO A 180 4.07 15.08 17.23
N GLN A 181 3.14 15.75 17.93
CA GLN A 181 2.92 17.21 17.78
C GLN A 181 4.17 18.06 18.11
N GLU A 182 5.08 17.57 18.94
CA GLU A 182 6.30 18.26 19.33
C GLU A 182 7.47 18.03 18.36
N ILE A 183 7.31 17.24 17.29
CA ILE A 183 8.40 16.94 16.37
C ILE A 183 8.85 18.19 15.59
N VAL A 184 10.16 18.42 15.50
CA VAL A 184 10.69 19.56 14.73
C VAL A 184 10.80 19.24 13.24
N GLY A 185 11.19 18.00 12.90
CA GLY A 185 11.35 17.53 11.52
C GLY A 185 10.07 16.99 10.89
N GLY A 186 10.21 16.48 9.68
CA GLY A 186 9.13 15.95 8.85
C GLY A 186 9.66 15.57 7.47
N ILE A 187 8.79 15.34 6.49
CA ILE A 187 9.19 14.98 5.14
C ILE A 187 10.02 16.11 4.50
N PRO A 188 11.29 15.88 4.12
CA PRO A 188 12.14 16.93 3.58
C PRO A 188 11.77 17.23 2.12
N ASP A 189 11.96 18.48 1.69
CA ASP A 189 11.69 18.93 0.31
C ASP A 189 12.50 18.17 -0.75
N SER A 190 13.58 17.49 -0.35
CA SER A 190 14.37 16.64 -1.24
C SER A 190 13.67 15.34 -1.64
N GLU A 191 12.69 14.87 -0.86
CA GLU A 191 11.92 13.66 -1.18
C GLU A 191 10.81 13.95 -2.20
N LEU A 192 10.73 13.09 -3.22
CA LEU A 192 9.72 13.22 -4.28
C LEU A 192 8.56 12.29 -3.98
N LEU A 193 7.42 12.86 -3.58
CA LEU A 193 6.26 12.06 -3.22
C LEU A 193 5.44 11.64 -4.44
N LEU A 194 4.80 10.48 -4.34
CA LEU A 194 3.92 9.91 -5.36
C LEU A 194 2.94 10.94 -5.98
N PRO A 195 2.13 11.70 -5.22
CA PRO A 195 1.19 12.65 -5.81
C PRO A 195 1.89 13.77 -6.59
N ALA A 196 3.09 14.20 -6.18
CA ALA A 196 3.85 15.22 -6.90
C ALA A 196 4.31 14.72 -8.28
N LEU A 197 4.71 13.44 -8.36
CA LEU A 197 5.10 12.81 -9.62
C LEU A 197 3.88 12.53 -10.50
N LEU A 198 2.76 12.07 -9.93
CA LEU A 198 1.52 11.80 -10.67
C LEU A 198 0.93 13.06 -11.33
N LYS A 199 1.21 14.27 -10.82
CA LYS A 199 0.85 15.52 -11.53
C LYS A 199 1.41 15.57 -12.95
N GLY A 200 2.58 14.97 -13.20
CA GLY A 200 3.19 14.87 -14.54
C GLY A 200 2.35 14.08 -15.55
N ALA A 201 1.48 13.18 -15.08
CA ALA A 201 0.51 12.45 -15.88
C ALA A 201 -0.92 13.04 -15.80
N GLY A 202 -1.06 14.26 -15.27
CA GLY A 202 -2.32 15.01 -15.23
C GLY A 202 -3.26 14.65 -14.07
N TYR A 203 -2.80 13.86 -13.10
CA TYR A 203 -3.65 13.43 -11.98
C TYR A 203 -4.09 14.62 -11.11
N ALA A 204 -5.34 14.58 -10.63
CA ALA A 204 -5.77 15.29 -9.43
C ALA A 204 -5.53 14.40 -8.21
N SER A 205 -4.89 14.92 -7.16
CA SER A 205 -4.53 14.12 -5.99
C SER A 205 -5.20 14.63 -4.71
N LYS A 206 -5.88 13.75 -3.97
CA LYS A 206 -6.46 14.06 -2.66
C LYS A 206 -5.99 13.09 -1.60
N ILE A 207 -5.63 13.61 -0.43
CA ILE A 207 -5.49 12.83 0.79
C ILE A 207 -6.75 13.00 1.64
N VAL A 208 -7.26 11.91 2.18
CA VAL A 208 -8.35 11.90 3.17
C VAL A 208 -7.87 11.14 4.41
N GLY A 209 -7.93 11.78 5.56
CA GLY A 209 -7.50 11.22 6.84
C GLY A 209 -6.08 11.66 7.26
N LYS A 210 -5.36 10.73 7.90
CA LYS A 210 -4.14 11.00 8.66
C LYS A 210 -2.90 11.12 7.76
N TRP A 211 -2.20 12.24 7.91
CA TRP A 211 -0.96 12.52 7.16
C TRP A 211 0.28 11.88 7.80
N HIS A 212 0.63 12.33 9.02
CA HIS A 212 1.74 11.79 9.82
C HIS A 212 3.15 11.90 9.22
N LEU A 213 3.38 12.85 8.31
CA LEU A 213 4.69 13.16 7.72
C LEU A 213 5.27 14.50 8.20
N GLY A 214 4.76 15.02 9.32
CA GLY A 214 5.13 16.31 9.92
C GLY A 214 3.97 17.30 9.88
N HIS A 215 3.78 18.06 10.96
CA HIS A 215 2.64 18.97 11.12
C HIS A 215 2.97 20.43 10.84
N ARG A 216 4.25 20.80 10.80
CA ARG A 216 4.69 22.17 10.58
C ARG A 216 4.39 22.62 9.13
N PRO A 217 4.23 23.93 8.85
CA PRO A 217 3.77 24.43 7.54
C PRO A 217 4.59 23.99 6.32
N GLN A 218 5.88 23.70 6.48
CA GLN A 218 6.75 23.21 5.40
C GLN A 218 6.49 21.73 5.04
N PHE A 219 5.89 20.95 5.95
CA PHE A 219 5.59 19.52 5.76
C PHE A 219 4.13 19.28 5.34
N HIS A 220 3.38 20.35 5.08
CA HIS A 220 1.97 20.30 4.76
C HIS A 220 1.70 19.52 3.45
N PRO A 221 0.72 18.59 3.38
CA PRO A 221 0.56 17.69 2.23
C PRO A 221 0.37 18.41 0.89
N LEU A 222 -0.30 19.58 0.87
CA LEU A 222 -0.46 20.39 -0.34
C LEU A 222 0.87 20.97 -0.88
N LYS A 223 1.93 21.07 -0.07
CA LYS A 223 3.27 21.42 -0.54
C LYS A 223 4.02 20.24 -1.16
N HIS A 224 3.55 19.02 -0.90
CA HIS A 224 4.20 17.76 -1.28
C HIS A 224 3.39 16.98 -2.32
N GLY A 225 2.61 17.69 -3.13
CA GLY A 225 1.99 17.15 -4.35
C GLY A 225 0.50 16.85 -4.26
N PHE A 226 -0.11 16.82 -3.07
CA PHE A 226 -1.58 16.76 -3.01
C PHE A 226 -2.20 18.09 -3.47
N ASP A 227 -3.36 18.02 -4.12
CA ASP A 227 -4.15 19.20 -4.52
C ASP A 227 -5.20 19.53 -3.46
N GLU A 228 -5.76 18.50 -2.82
CA GLU A 228 -6.80 18.62 -1.79
C GLU A 228 -6.46 17.78 -0.55
N TRP A 229 -6.93 18.23 0.62
CA TRP A 229 -6.84 17.47 1.86
C TRP A 229 -8.06 17.65 2.74
N PHE A 230 -8.53 16.56 3.33
CA PHE A 230 -9.35 16.63 4.54
C PHE A 230 -8.83 15.63 5.58
N GLY A 231 -8.39 16.09 6.75
CA GLY A 231 -7.91 15.21 7.81
C GLY A 231 -6.88 15.85 8.74
N SER A 232 -6.06 15.05 9.41
CA SER A 232 -5.19 15.53 10.49
C SER A 232 -3.70 15.27 10.25
N PRO A 233 -2.80 16.20 10.61
CA PRO A 233 -1.36 15.98 10.51
C PRO A 233 -0.84 14.91 11.48
N ASN A 234 -1.57 14.65 12.58
CA ASN A 234 -1.15 13.76 13.67
C ASN A 234 -2.23 12.68 13.93
N CYS A 235 -2.05 11.89 15.00
CA CYS A 235 -3.08 10.97 15.51
C CYS A 235 -4.30 11.72 16.10
N HIS A 236 -5.38 11.01 16.40
CA HIS A 236 -6.56 11.59 17.05
C HIS A 236 -6.59 11.46 18.59
N PHE A 237 -5.45 11.29 19.27
CA PHE A 237 -5.41 11.16 20.73
C PHE A 237 -5.77 12.46 21.48
N GLY A 238 -6.49 12.35 22.59
CA GLY A 238 -6.92 13.45 23.46
C GLY A 238 -8.02 12.97 24.44
N PRO A 239 -8.86 13.87 25.01
CA PRO A 239 -8.75 15.34 24.92
C PRO A 239 -7.54 15.85 25.71
N TYR A 240 -6.90 16.90 25.20
CA TYR A 240 -5.88 17.64 25.93
C TYR A 240 -6.48 18.88 26.62
N ASP A 241 -5.71 19.49 27.51
CA ASP A 241 -6.14 20.64 28.33
C ASP A 241 -6.01 22.00 27.63
N ASN A 242 -5.51 22.01 26.38
CA ASN A 242 -5.19 23.21 25.60
C ASN A 242 -4.18 24.16 26.30
N LYS A 243 -3.43 23.68 27.29
CA LYS A 243 -2.39 24.42 28.01
C LYS A 243 -1.04 23.72 27.86
N ALA A 244 -0.94 22.48 28.31
CA ALA A 244 0.27 21.67 28.18
C ALA A 244 0.44 21.16 26.74
N ARG A 245 -0.69 20.82 26.09
CA ARG A 245 -0.75 20.36 24.71
C ARG A 245 -2.09 20.78 24.10
N PRO A 246 -2.13 21.27 22.86
CA PRO A 246 -3.37 21.58 22.20
C PRO A 246 -4.06 20.30 21.68
N ASN A 247 -5.38 20.34 21.63
CA ASN A 247 -6.17 19.41 20.83
C ASN A 247 -5.71 19.45 19.37
N ILE A 248 -5.71 18.27 18.76
CA ILE A 248 -5.07 18.07 17.46
C ILE A 248 -5.97 18.61 16.35
N PRO A 249 -5.42 19.41 15.42
CA PRO A 249 -6.21 20.05 14.37
C PRO A 249 -6.67 19.06 13.28
N VAL A 250 -7.78 19.40 12.65
CA VAL A 250 -8.31 18.83 11.42
C VAL A 250 -8.33 19.94 10.36
N TYR A 251 -7.81 19.63 9.18
CA TYR A 251 -7.65 20.55 8.06
C TYR A 251 -8.64 20.27 6.95
N ARG A 252 -9.04 21.34 6.26
CA ARG A 252 -9.51 21.31 4.88
C ARG A 252 -8.51 22.12 4.06
N ASP A 253 -7.84 21.46 3.14
CA ASP A 253 -6.78 22.01 2.32
C ASP A 253 -5.72 22.71 3.19
N GLN A 254 -5.55 24.03 3.08
CA GLN A 254 -4.52 24.77 3.80
C GLN A 254 -4.93 25.19 5.22
N GLU A 255 -6.23 25.17 5.53
CA GLU A 255 -6.77 25.76 6.74
C GLU A 255 -7.29 24.71 7.71
N MET A 256 -7.03 24.94 8.99
CA MET A 256 -7.64 24.18 10.06
C MET A 256 -9.12 24.54 10.16
N VAL A 257 -9.99 23.54 10.08
CA VAL A 257 -11.45 23.70 10.19
C VAL A 257 -12.00 23.33 11.57
N GLY A 258 -11.14 22.86 12.46
CA GLY A 258 -11.46 22.54 13.84
C GLY A 258 -10.42 21.61 14.48
N ARG A 259 -10.72 21.10 15.67
CA ARG A 259 -9.86 20.16 16.40
C ARG A 259 -10.63 18.93 16.85
N PHE A 260 -9.91 17.82 17.02
CA PHE A 260 -10.46 16.64 17.69
C PHE A 260 -10.89 16.98 19.12
N TYR A 261 -11.97 16.35 19.59
CA TYR A 261 -12.61 16.60 20.88
C TYR A 261 -13.25 18.00 21.03
N GLU A 262 -13.25 18.81 19.97
CA GLU A 262 -13.93 20.11 19.86
C GLU A 262 -14.97 20.03 18.74
N GLU A 263 -14.71 20.59 17.55
CA GLU A 263 -15.60 20.50 16.38
C GLU A 263 -15.73 19.06 15.87
N PHE A 264 -14.72 18.22 16.12
CA PHE A 264 -14.70 16.81 15.75
C PHE A 264 -14.73 15.94 17.02
N PRO A 265 -15.92 15.73 17.64
CA PRO A 265 -16.03 15.03 18.90
C PRO A 265 -15.70 13.54 18.77
N ILE A 266 -14.92 13.03 19.72
CA ILE A 266 -14.67 11.61 19.93
C ILE A 266 -15.03 11.29 21.38
N ASN A 267 -16.14 10.59 21.58
CA ASN A 267 -16.59 10.24 22.92
C ASN A 267 -15.87 9.00 23.43
N LEU A 268 -14.85 9.17 24.28
CA LEU A 268 -14.04 8.06 24.80
C LEU A 268 -14.85 7.04 25.64
N LYS A 269 -15.98 7.46 26.23
CA LYS A 269 -16.82 6.57 27.04
C LYS A 269 -17.57 5.59 26.15
N THR A 270 -18.24 6.10 25.11
CA THR A 270 -19.06 5.29 24.22
C THR A 270 -18.25 4.69 23.07
N GLY A 271 -17.26 5.42 22.56
CA GLY A 271 -16.57 5.14 21.30
C GLY A 271 -17.17 5.89 20.10
N GLU A 272 -18.12 6.79 20.33
CA GLU A 272 -18.85 7.46 19.24
C GLU A 272 -18.02 8.59 18.61
N ALA A 273 -17.83 8.52 17.29
CA ALA A 273 -17.34 9.62 16.46
C ALA A 273 -17.80 9.44 15.00
N ASN A 274 -18.09 10.53 14.30
CA ASN A 274 -18.58 10.49 12.91
C ASN A 274 -17.47 10.57 11.85
N LEU A 275 -16.20 10.55 12.26
CA LEU A 275 -15.05 10.82 11.38
C LEU A 275 -14.97 9.87 10.19
N THR A 276 -15.25 8.58 10.36
CA THR A 276 -15.23 7.61 9.25
C THR A 276 -16.30 7.93 8.20
N GLN A 277 -17.50 8.35 8.60
CA GLN A 277 -18.54 8.80 7.66
C GLN A 277 -18.14 10.07 6.92
N ILE A 278 -17.47 11.02 7.60
CA ILE A 278 -16.94 12.24 6.98
C ILE A 278 -15.86 11.87 5.95
N TYR A 279 -14.90 11.02 6.32
CA TYR A 279 -13.85 10.55 5.42
C TYR A 279 -14.41 9.77 4.22
N LEU A 280 -15.47 8.99 4.42
CA LEU A 280 -16.18 8.35 3.32
C LEU A 280 -16.79 9.39 2.37
N GLN A 281 -17.51 10.38 2.91
CA GLN A 281 -18.14 11.42 2.10
C GLN A 281 -17.11 12.22 1.28
N GLU A 282 -15.98 12.60 1.90
CA GLU A 282 -14.87 13.31 1.24
C GLU A 282 -14.26 12.52 0.06
N ALA A 283 -14.23 11.19 0.16
CA ALA A 283 -13.80 10.29 -0.90
C ALA A 283 -14.83 10.21 -2.04
N LEU A 284 -16.10 9.98 -1.72
CA LEU A 284 -17.18 9.85 -2.70
C LEU A 284 -17.32 11.15 -3.53
N GLU A 285 -17.32 12.31 -2.88
CA GLU A 285 -17.43 13.61 -3.55
C GLU A 285 -16.23 13.91 -4.44
N PHE A 286 -15.02 13.55 -4.00
CA PHE A 286 -13.82 13.72 -4.82
C PHE A 286 -13.90 12.87 -6.09
N ILE A 287 -14.24 11.59 -5.97
CA ILE A 287 -14.40 10.67 -7.11
C ILE A 287 -15.43 11.23 -8.11
N GLN A 288 -16.60 11.67 -7.63
CA GLN A 288 -17.64 12.25 -8.47
C GLN A 288 -17.17 13.51 -9.21
N ARG A 289 -16.49 14.43 -8.52
CA ARG A 289 -15.99 15.66 -9.13
C ARG A 289 -14.93 15.39 -10.18
N GLN A 290 -13.96 14.52 -9.91
CA GLN A 290 -12.89 14.24 -10.88
C GLN A 290 -13.43 13.48 -12.10
N GLN A 291 -14.40 12.58 -11.90
CA GLN A 291 -15.08 11.92 -13.01
C GLN A 291 -15.86 12.91 -13.88
N ALA A 292 -16.59 13.86 -13.27
CA ALA A 292 -17.27 14.93 -14.00
C ALA A 292 -16.30 15.85 -14.75
N ALA A 293 -15.09 16.05 -14.22
CA ALA A 293 -14.04 16.83 -14.85
C ALA A 293 -13.21 16.04 -15.90
N HIS A 294 -13.48 14.74 -16.08
CA HIS A 294 -12.72 13.83 -16.96
C HIS A 294 -11.21 13.87 -16.71
N ARG A 295 -10.83 13.95 -15.43
CA ARG A 295 -9.44 13.99 -14.99
C ARG A 295 -9.10 12.70 -14.23
N PRO A 296 -7.98 12.01 -14.55
CA PRO A 296 -7.54 10.88 -13.75
C PRO A 296 -7.27 11.35 -12.33
N PHE A 297 -7.62 10.52 -11.34
CA PHE A 297 -7.49 10.91 -9.94
C PHE A 297 -6.72 9.90 -9.12
N PHE A 298 -5.99 10.43 -8.14
CA PHE A 298 -5.30 9.70 -7.10
C PHE A 298 -5.93 10.02 -5.75
N LEU A 299 -6.57 9.03 -5.13
CA LEU A 299 -7.10 9.15 -3.77
C LEU A 299 -6.26 8.32 -2.81
N TYR A 300 -5.65 9.00 -1.85
CA TYR A 300 -5.01 8.39 -0.70
C TYR A 300 -5.96 8.44 0.50
N TRP A 301 -6.68 7.35 0.74
CA TRP A 301 -7.67 7.23 1.81
C TRP A 301 -7.02 6.56 3.03
N ALA A 302 -6.51 7.40 3.92
CA ALA A 302 -5.62 7.04 5.02
C ALA A 302 -6.30 7.21 6.38
N VAL A 303 -7.39 6.44 6.58
CA VAL A 303 -8.26 6.50 7.76
C VAL A 303 -7.64 5.81 8.98
N ASP A 304 -8.05 6.25 10.17
CA ASP A 304 -7.39 5.89 11.43
C ASP A 304 -8.33 5.44 12.55
N ALA A 305 -9.58 5.09 12.25
CA ALA A 305 -10.57 4.67 13.26
C ALA A 305 -10.15 3.43 14.08
N THR A 306 -9.28 2.58 13.52
CA THR A 306 -8.71 1.38 14.13
C THR A 306 -7.45 1.64 14.96
N HIS A 307 -6.93 2.87 14.98
CA HIS A 307 -5.88 3.29 15.90
C HIS A 307 -6.49 3.74 17.23
N ALA A 308 -5.88 3.37 18.37
CA ALA A 308 -6.43 3.75 19.67
C ALA A 308 -6.30 5.28 19.94
N PRO A 309 -7.30 5.92 20.57
CA PRO A 309 -8.58 5.38 21.04
C PRO A 309 -9.58 5.11 19.90
N ILE A 310 -10.03 3.85 19.80
CA ILE A 310 -10.92 3.40 18.72
C ILE A 310 -12.25 4.14 18.77
N TYR A 311 -12.75 4.50 17.60
CA TYR A 311 -14.08 5.08 17.44
C TYR A 311 -14.85 4.46 16.27
N ALA A 312 -16.18 4.56 16.33
CA ALA A 312 -17.08 4.28 15.22
C ALA A 312 -18.30 5.20 15.30
N SER A 313 -19.00 5.42 14.19
CA SER A 313 -20.26 6.15 14.22
C SER A 313 -21.35 5.34 14.89
N LYS A 314 -22.36 6.04 15.42
CA LYS A 314 -23.43 5.46 16.23
C LYS A 314 -24.09 4.19 15.66
N PRO A 315 -24.38 4.09 14.35
CA PRO A 315 -25.00 2.89 13.79
C PRO A 315 -24.16 1.61 13.88
N PHE A 316 -22.83 1.74 14.02
CA PHE A 316 -21.90 0.61 14.06
C PHE A 316 -21.50 0.21 15.48
N LEU A 317 -21.73 1.06 16.49
CA LEU A 317 -21.37 0.76 17.88
C LEU A 317 -22.16 -0.43 18.44
N GLY A 318 -21.44 -1.39 19.03
CA GLY A 318 -22.01 -2.60 19.61
C GLY A 318 -22.51 -3.62 18.59
N THR A 319 -22.13 -3.51 17.32
CA THR A 319 -22.57 -4.42 16.25
C THR A 319 -21.59 -5.56 15.99
N SER A 320 -20.33 -5.41 16.44
CA SER A 320 -19.29 -6.42 16.30
C SER A 320 -19.15 -7.32 17.53
N GLN A 321 -18.86 -8.60 17.28
CA GLN A 321 -18.47 -9.57 18.31
C GLN A 321 -17.07 -9.29 18.90
N ARG A 322 -16.27 -8.44 18.23
CA ARG A 322 -14.89 -8.10 18.60
C ARG A 322 -14.83 -6.78 19.40
N GLY A 323 -15.96 -6.33 19.90
CA GLY A 323 -16.10 -5.07 20.64
C GLY A 323 -15.80 -3.85 19.78
N ARG A 324 -15.38 -2.75 20.42
CA ARG A 324 -15.24 -1.45 19.75
C ARG A 324 -14.27 -1.48 18.57
N TYR A 325 -13.17 -2.25 18.66
CA TYR A 325 -12.26 -2.44 17.53
C TYR A 325 -12.99 -3.00 16.30
N GLY A 326 -13.79 -4.04 16.49
CA GLY A 326 -14.56 -4.60 15.38
C GLY A 326 -15.71 -3.72 14.91
N ASP A 327 -16.30 -2.87 15.77
CA ASP A 327 -17.28 -1.87 15.33
C ASP A 327 -16.65 -0.92 14.29
N ALA A 328 -15.43 -0.45 14.54
CA ALA A 328 -14.66 0.36 13.60
C ALA A 328 -14.32 -0.41 12.31
N ILE A 329 -13.90 -1.68 12.43
CA ILE A 329 -13.64 -2.55 11.27
C ILE A 329 -14.88 -2.69 10.38
N ARG A 330 -16.06 -2.92 10.97
CA ARG A 330 -17.32 -3.05 10.21
C ARG A 330 -17.70 -1.77 9.49
N GLU A 331 -17.47 -0.61 10.12
CA GLU A 331 -17.72 0.69 9.49
C GLU A 331 -16.75 0.97 8.33
N LEU A 332 -15.48 0.64 8.51
CA LEU A 332 -14.47 0.77 7.46
C LEU A 332 -14.77 -0.16 6.28
N ASP A 333 -15.14 -1.41 6.54
CA ASP A 333 -15.55 -2.37 5.52
C ASP A 333 -16.77 -1.86 4.71
N ASP A 334 -17.82 -1.39 5.39
CA ASP A 334 -18.99 -0.79 4.72
C ASP A 334 -18.59 0.42 3.86
N SER A 335 -17.72 1.27 4.39
CA SER A 335 -17.21 2.46 3.69
C SER A 335 -16.47 2.08 2.40
N VAL A 336 -15.59 1.07 2.46
CA VAL A 336 -14.92 0.52 1.26
C VAL A 336 -15.95 -0.04 0.27
N GLY A 337 -16.94 -0.78 0.76
CA GLY A 337 -18.04 -1.29 -0.07
C GLY A 337 -18.79 -0.20 -0.83
N ARG A 338 -19.04 0.95 -0.18
CA ARG A 338 -19.69 2.12 -0.77
C ARG A 338 -18.79 2.83 -1.80
N ILE A 339 -17.49 2.94 -1.55
CA ILE A 339 -16.52 3.47 -2.53
C ILE A 339 -16.50 2.59 -3.78
N LEU A 340 -16.32 1.27 -3.62
CA LEU A 340 -16.28 0.34 -4.76
C LEU A 340 -17.60 0.31 -5.53
N ARG A 341 -18.74 0.45 -4.84
CA ARG A 341 -20.05 0.58 -5.49
C ARG A 341 -20.14 1.84 -6.35
N LEU A 342 -19.72 2.99 -5.83
CA LEU A 342 -19.71 4.24 -6.58
C LEU A 342 -18.87 4.13 -7.87
N LEU A 343 -17.71 3.47 -7.82
CA LEU A 343 -16.88 3.24 -9.01
C LEU A 343 -17.63 2.44 -10.09
N ARG A 344 -18.47 1.46 -9.70
CA ARG A 344 -19.32 0.70 -10.62
C ARG A 344 -20.49 1.54 -11.13
N ASP A 345 -21.15 2.29 -10.25
CA ASP A 345 -22.30 3.14 -10.60
C ASP A 345 -21.91 4.26 -11.58
N LEU A 346 -20.69 4.77 -11.48
CA LEU A 346 -20.10 5.75 -12.41
C LEU A 346 -19.48 5.10 -13.66
N SER A 347 -19.55 3.77 -13.80
CA SER A 347 -18.95 3.02 -14.91
C SER A 347 -17.46 3.28 -15.13
N ILE A 348 -16.70 3.46 -14.03
CA ILE A 348 -15.25 3.68 -14.06
C ILE A 348 -14.44 2.58 -13.36
N ALA A 349 -15.10 1.53 -12.87
CA ALA A 349 -14.45 0.41 -12.19
C ALA A 349 -13.30 -0.21 -13.02
N GLU A 350 -13.53 -0.46 -14.32
CA GLU A 350 -12.50 -1.04 -15.21
C GLU A 350 -11.33 -0.09 -15.48
N ASN A 351 -11.50 1.22 -15.27
CA ASN A 351 -10.44 2.22 -15.38
C ASN A 351 -9.95 2.71 -14.01
N THR A 352 -10.13 1.91 -12.95
CA THR A 352 -9.74 2.31 -11.59
C THR A 352 -9.03 1.17 -10.87
N PHE A 353 -7.76 1.37 -10.57
CA PHE A 353 -6.96 0.49 -9.73
C PHE A 353 -7.16 0.85 -8.25
N VAL A 354 -7.53 -0.14 -7.43
CA VAL A 354 -7.71 0.02 -5.98
C VAL A 354 -6.79 -0.95 -5.24
N PHE A 355 -6.01 -0.45 -4.29
CA PHE A 355 -5.18 -1.27 -3.40
C PHE A 355 -5.55 -1.01 -1.94
N PHE A 356 -5.83 -2.07 -1.19
CA PHE A 356 -6.11 -2.03 0.24
C PHE A 356 -4.93 -2.62 1.02
N THR A 357 -4.44 -1.93 2.05
CA THR A 357 -3.43 -2.46 3.00
C THR A 357 -3.38 -1.66 4.32
N SER A 358 -2.43 -1.97 5.21
CA SER A 358 -2.23 -1.33 6.52
C SER A 358 -0.80 -0.77 6.64
N ASP A 359 -0.60 0.22 7.52
CA ASP A 359 0.72 0.84 7.72
C ASP A 359 1.64 0.08 8.67
N ASN A 360 1.09 -0.73 9.57
CA ASN A 360 1.77 -1.67 10.44
C ASN A 360 0.79 -2.68 11.04
N GLY A 361 1.33 -3.75 11.64
CA GLY A 361 0.53 -4.75 12.32
C GLY A 361 -0.26 -4.22 13.52
N ALA A 362 -1.12 -5.06 14.08
CA ALA A 362 -2.05 -4.67 15.13
C ALA A 362 -1.35 -4.17 16.40
N ALA A 363 -1.90 -3.12 17.00
CA ALA A 363 -1.45 -2.58 18.29
C ALA A 363 -1.90 -3.48 19.46
N LEU A 364 -1.13 -4.54 19.74
CA LEU A 364 -1.47 -5.54 20.76
C LEU A 364 -1.52 -5.00 22.20
N ILE A 365 -0.86 -3.87 22.49
CA ILE A 365 -0.98 -3.16 23.77
C ILE A 365 -2.41 -2.67 24.05
N SER A 366 -3.22 -2.53 23.00
CA SER A 366 -4.61 -2.07 23.06
C SER A 366 -5.60 -3.24 22.94
N ALA A 367 -5.13 -4.46 22.66
CA ALA A 367 -5.97 -5.65 22.58
C ALA A 367 -6.49 -6.07 23.98
N PRO A 368 -7.66 -6.73 24.07
CA PRO A 368 -8.53 -7.17 22.96
C PRO A 368 -9.61 -6.15 22.58
N ARG A 369 -9.85 -5.10 23.36
CA ARG A 369 -10.99 -4.19 23.17
C ARG A 369 -10.72 -2.99 22.25
N GLN A 370 -9.45 -2.65 22.04
CA GLN A 370 -8.99 -1.46 21.33
C GLN A 370 -7.87 -1.79 20.32
N GLY A 371 -7.69 -3.05 19.95
CA GLY A 371 -6.63 -3.48 19.03
C GLY A 371 -7.00 -4.76 18.29
N GLY A 372 -6.37 -4.97 17.15
CA GLY A 372 -6.64 -6.08 16.23
C GLY A 372 -5.89 -7.37 16.52
N SER A 373 -5.81 -8.21 15.49
CA SER A 373 -5.20 -9.53 15.48
C SER A 373 -4.17 -9.65 14.36
N ASN A 374 -3.02 -10.25 14.68
CA ASN A 374 -1.99 -10.58 13.69
C ASN A 374 -2.10 -12.03 13.19
N GLY A 375 -3.21 -12.70 13.48
CA GLY A 375 -3.46 -14.08 13.03
C GLY A 375 -2.42 -15.06 13.57
N PRO A 376 -1.72 -15.83 12.70
CA PRO A 376 -0.72 -16.81 13.15
C PRO A 376 0.64 -16.20 13.51
N PHE A 377 0.84 -14.91 13.29
CA PHE A 377 2.14 -14.26 13.36
C PHE A 377 2.51 -13.78 14.77
N LEU A 378 3.82 -13.72 15.03
CA LEU A 378 4.38 -13.36 16.32
C LEU A 378 4.36 -11.84 16.55
N CYS A 379 4.00 -11.44 17.77
CA CYS A 379 3.95 -10.06 18.26
C CYS A 379 3.05 -9.14 17.38
N GLY A 380 3.26 -7.83 17.49
CA GLY A 380 2.52 -6.81 16.74
C GLY A 380 3.32 -5.55 16.50
N LYS A 381 2.59 -4.42 16.35
CA LYS A 381 3.13 -3.06 16.24
C LYS A 381 4.32 -2.87 17.19
N GLN A 382 5.30 -2.08 16.76
CA GLN A 382 6.60 -1.83 17.43
C GLN A 382 7.69 -2.89 17.21
N THR A 383 7.39 -4.08 16.68
CA THR A 383 8.37 -5.16 16.51
C THR A 383 8.60 -5.54 15.05
N THR A 384 9.79 -6.07 14.74
CA THR A 384 10.14 -6.56 13.38
C THR A 384 9.85 -8.06 13.18
N PHE A 385 9.08 -8.65 14.09
CA PHE A 385 8.47 -9.97 13.89
C PHE A 385 7.37 -9.86 12.81
N GLU A 386 6.94 -11.01 12.26
CA GLU A 386 5.95 -11.03 11.18
C GLU A 386 4.67 -10.28 11.58
N GLY A 387 4.22 -10.39 12.83
CA GLY A 387 2.98 -9.75 13.26
C GLY A 387 3.07 -8.23 13.36
N GLY A 388 4.27 -7.64 13.35
CA GLY A 388 4.44 -6.19 13.39
C GLY A 388 4.57 -5.52 12.03
N MET A 389 4.88 -6.29 10.97
CA MET A 389 5.17 -5.73 9.65
C MET A 389 4.54 -6.47 8.46
N ARG A 390 3.82 -7.58 8.67
CA ARG A 390 3.12 -8.31 7.62
C ARG A 390 1.65 -7.95 7.65
N GLU A 391 1.13 -7.49 6.51
CA GLU A 391 -0.13 -6.75 6.45
C GLU A 391 -1.16 -7.47 5.56
N PRO A 392 -2.46 -7.26 5.79
CA PRO A 392 -3.46 -7.63 4.79
C PRO A 392 -3.25 -6.77 3.54
N ALA A 393 -3.42 -7.35 2.36
CA ALA A 393 -3.19 -6.67 1.10
C ALA A 393 -4.05 -7.25 -0.03
N ILE A 394 -4.87 -6.38 -0.65
CA ILE A 394 -5.81 -6.75 -1.71
C ILE A 394 -5.68 -5.74 -2.86
N ALA A 395 -5.42 -6.24 -4.07
CA ALA A 395 -5.49 -5.44 -5.30
C ALA A 395 -6.78 -5.75 -6.06
N TRP A 396 -7.47 -4.71 -6.54
CA TRP A 396 -8.72 -4.82 -7.28
C TRP A 396 -8.68 -3.91 -8.49
N TRP A 397 -8.88 -4.49 -9.68
CA TRP A 397 -8.96 -3.76 -10.95
C TRP A 397 -9.70 -4.62 -11.98
N PRO A 398 -11.04 -4.55 -12.03
CA PRO A 398 -11.86 -5.37 -12.91
C PRO A 398 -11.46 -5.24 -14.38
N GLY A 399 -11.48 -6.35 -15.12
CA GLY A 399 -11.04 -6.39 -16.52
C GLY A 399 -9.53 -6.45 -16.73
N HIS A 400 -8.73 -6.21 -15.68
CA HIS A 400 -7.27 -6.20 -15.74
C HIS A 400 -6.64 -7.26 -14.83
N ILE A 401 -6.97 -7.24 -13.53
CA ILE A 401 -6.51 -8.23 -12.56
C ILE A 401 -7.47 -9.43 -12.61
N PRO A 402 -6.99 -10.67 -12.83
CA PRO A 402 -7.85 -11.84 -12.77
C PRO A 402 -8.47 -11.99 -11.38
N ALA A 403 -9.79 -12.19 -11.32
CA ALA A 403 -10.52 -12.29 -10.06
C ALA A 403 -10.21 -13.59 -9.29
N GLY A 404 -10.29 -13.51 -7.97
CA GLY A 404 -10.19 -14.64 -7.04
C GLY A 404 -8.80 -15.26 -6.99
N GLN A 405 -7.76 -14.50 -7.34
CA GLN A 405 -6.39 -15.00 -7.36
C GLN A 405 -5.66 -14.73 -6.03
N VAL A 406 -4.66 -15.54 -5.76
CA VAL A 406 -3.73 -15.36 -4.65
C VAL A 406 -2.32 -15.26 -5.22
N SER A 407 -1.58 -14.22 -4.85
CA SER A 407 -0.18 -14.06 -5.22
C SER A 407 0.73 -14.19 -4.00
N HIS A 408 1.69 -15.11 -4.08
CA HIS A 408 2.74 -15.28 -3.08
C HIS A 408 3.98 -14.42 -3.36
N GLN A 409 3.87 -13.43 -4.26
CA GLN A 409 4.88 -12.39 -4.40
C GLN A 409 5.16 -11.79 -3.02
N LEU A 410 6.42 -11.79 -2.58
CA LEU A 410 6.85 -10.97 -1.46
C LEU A 410 6.59 -9.53 -1.88
N GLY A 411 5.59 -8.87 -1.32
CA GLY A 411 5.17 -7.49 -1.64
C GLY A 411 5.60 -6.51 -0.55
N SER A 412 5.82 -5.25 -0.90
CA SER A 412 6.10 -4.17 0.05
C SER A 412 5.15 -2.99 -0.14
N ILE A 413 4.81 -2.29 0.94
CA ILE A 413 4.07 -1.02 0.87
C ILE A 413 4.77 0.02 -0.02
N MET A 414 6.10 -0.04 -0.14
CA MET A 414 6.90 0.82 -1.02
C MET A 414 6.61 0.56 -2.51
N ASP A 415 6.13 -0.64 -2.85
CA ASP A 415 5.81 -1.00 -4.23
C ASP A 415 4.64 -0.22 -4.78
N LEU A 416 3.76 0.26 -3.90
CA LEU A 416 2.61 1.07 -4.29
C LEU A 416 3.06 2.39 -4.91
N PHE A 417 4.24 2.91 -4.54
CA PHE A 417 4.86 4.05 -5.21
C PHE A 417 5.16 3.71 -6.68
N THR A 418 6.03 2.71 -6.90
CA THR A 418 6.54 2.37 -8.24
C THR A 418 5.43 1.84 -9.15
N THR A 419 4.56 0.99 -8.62
CA THR A 419 3.40 0.44 -9.34
C THR A 419 2.42 1.55 -9.77
N SER A 420 2.19 2.54 -8.92
CA SER A 420 1.33 3.69 -9.27
C SER A 420 1.94 4.57 -10.35
N LEU A 421 3.27 4.75 -10.35
CA LEU A 421 3.95 5.44 -11.45
C LEU A 421 3.83 4.64 -12.76
N SER A 422 4.06 3.32 -12.72
CA SER A 422 3.87 2.45 -13.90
C SER A 422 2.46 2.51 -14.46
N LEU A 423 1.43 2.49 -13.60
CA LEU A 423 0.02 2.68 -14.00
C LEU A 423 -0.20 4.00 -14.73
N ALA A 424 0.46 5.06 -14.28
CA ALA A 424 0.40 6.40 -14.88
C ALA A 424 1.30 6.55 -16.13
N GLY A 425 2.04 5.51 -16.53
CA GLY A 425 3.02 5.60 -17.63
C GLY A 425 4.24 6.45 -17.29
N LEU A 426 4.57 6.58 -15.99
CA LEU A 426 5.69 7.34 -15.46
C LEU A 426 6.80 6.40 -14.95
N GLU A 427 8.02 6.92 -14.96
CA GLU A 427 9.20 6.22 -14.45
C GLU A 427 9.54 6.72 -13.03
N PRO A 428 10.04 5.86 -12.13
CA PRO A 428 10.54 6.29 -10.84
C PRO A 428 11.79 7.19 -10.98
N PRO A 429 12.10 8.04 -9.98
CA PRO A 429 13.30 8.87 -9.99
C PRO A 429 14.59 8.06 -10.14
N ARG A 430 15.50 8.52 -11.01
CA ARG A 430 16.77 7.83 -11.33
C ARG A 430 17.99 8.41 -10.60
N ASP A 431 17.82 9.51 -9.89
CA ASP A 431 18.86 10.22 -9.13
C ASP A 431 19.06 9.65 -7.71
N ARG A 432 18.27 8.65 -7.32
CA ARG A 432 18.24 8.06 -5.98
C ARG A 432 17.87 6.59 -6.03
N ALA A 433 18.22 5.85 -4.97
CA ALA A 433 17.72 4.50 -4.79
C ALA A 433 16.20 4.51 -4.55
N ILE A 434 15.48 3.62 -5.24
CA ILE A 434 14.06 3.34 -5.03
C ILE A 434 13.97 1.87 -4.63
N ASP A 435 13.36 1.59 -3.48
CA ASP A 435 13.24 0.25 -2.91
C ASP A 435 11.95 -0.45 -3.38
N GLY A 436 10.92 0.33 -3.72
CA GLY A 436 9.66 -0.14 -4.29
C GLY A 436 9.83 -0.72 -5.69
N LEU A 437 9.24 -1.89 -5.94
CA LEU A 437 9.20 -2.55 -7.25
C LEU A 437 7.84 -2.38 -7.92
N ASP A 438 7.81 -2.52 -9.24
CA ASP A 438 6.57 -2.59 -10.00
C ASP A 438 5.91 -3.97 -9.83
N LEU A 439 4.70 -3.99 -9.28
CA LEU A 439 3.90 -5.20 -9.07
C LEU A 439 2.94 -5.52 -10.23
N LEU A 440 2.84 -4.69 -11.27
CA LEU A 440 2.00 -4.99 -12.43
C LEU A 440 2.32 -6.36 -13.06
N PRO A 441 3.59 -6.78 -13.24
CA PRO A 441 3.87 -8.12 -13.74
C PRO A 441 3.34 -9.24 -12.84
N ALA A 442 3.35 -9.05 -11.51
CA ALA A 442 2.78 -10.02 -10.57
C ALA A 442 1.25 -10.05 -10.67
N MET A 443 0.61 -8.89 -10.76
CA MET A 443 -0.86 -8.76 -10.76
C MET A 443 -1.52 -9.13 -12.09
N LEU A 444 -0.89 -8.79 -13.22
CA LEU A 444 -1.46 -8.97 -14.55
C LEU A 444 -0.99 -10.26 -15.24
N GLN A 445 0.21 -10.75 -14.90
CA GLN A 445 0.83 -11.88 -15.60
C GLN A 445 1.17 -13.05 -14.65
N GLY A 446 0.96 -12.89 -13.33
CA GLY A 446 1.33 -13.90 -12.34
C GLY A 446 2.84 -14.09 -12.18
N ARG A 447 3.65 -13.12 -12.61
CA ARG A 447 5.13 -13.22 -12.55
C ARG A 447 5.63 -12.92 -11.15
N LEU A 448 6.40 -13.85 -10.59
CA LEU A 448 7.07 -13.67 -9.30
C LEU A 448 8.50 -13.14 -9.50
N THR A 449 8.88 -12.18 -8.66
CA THR A 449 10.22 -11.60 -8.58
C THR A 449 10.85 -12.01 -7.25
N ASP A 450 12.02 -12.66 -7.31
CA ASP A 450 12.84 -12.96 -6.12
C ASP A 450 13.45 -11.65 -5.62
N ARG A 451 12.95 -11.16 -4.48
CA ARG A 451 13.28 -9.85 -3.93
C ARG A 451 13.39 -9.93 -2.40
N PRO A 452 14.30 -9.17 -1.77
CA PRO A 452 14.38 -9.11 -0.32
C PRO A 452 13.28 -8.22 0.29
N ILE A 453 12.90 -8.52 1.52
CA ILE A 453 12.18 -7.61 2.41
C ILE A 453 13.12 -7.27 3.57
N PHE A 454 13.42 -5.98 3.76
CA PHE A 454 14.29 -5.48 4.82
C PHE A 454 13.46 -4.93 5.98
N TYR A 455 13.68 -5.42 7.19
CA TYR A 455 12.92 -5.04 8.39
C TYR A 455 13.78 -4.12 9.24
N TYR A 456 13.52 -2.82 9.15
CA TYR A 456 14.20 -1.81 9.97
C TYR A 456 13.42 -1.50 11.23
N ARG A 457 14.15 -1.28 12.33
CA ARG A 457 13.67 -0.60 13.52
C ARG A 457 14.61 0.56 13.77
N GLY A 458 14.13 1.80 13.69
CA GLY A 458 14.99 2.98 13.77
C GLY A 458 16.17 2.93 12.78
N ASN A 459 17.39 3.07 13.29
CA ASN A 459 18.64 3.01 12.53
C ASN A 459 19.24 1.60 12.37
N THR A 460 18.51 0.53 12.71
CA THR A 460 19.02 -0.84 12.72
C THR A 460 18.25 -1.73 11.76
N LEU A 461 18.97 -2.43 10.87
CA LEU A 461 18.42 -3.52 10.07
C LEU A 461 18.27 -4.75 10.97
N MET A 462 17.06 -5.05 11.41
CA MET A 462 16.78 -6.10 12.38
C MET A 462 16.72 -7.47 11.71
N ALA A 463 16.03 -7.57 10.59
CA ALA A 463 15.84 -8.83 9.87
C ALA A 463 15.78 -8.64 8.35
N VAL A 464 15.96 -9.74 7.61
CA VAL A 464 15.75 -9.81 6.16
C VAL A 464 15.02 -11.10 5.79
N THR A 465 14.02 -10.98 4.92
CA THR A 465 13.34 -12.13 4.29
C THR A 465 13.76 -12.26 2.84
N LEU A 466 14.13 -13.46 2.41
CA LEU A 466 14.36 -13.83 1.01
C LEU A 466 13.76 -15.20 0.73
N GLY A 467 12.86 -15.28 -0.25
CA GLY A 467 12.04 -16.47 -0.47
C GLY A 467 11.22 -16.83 0.78
N GLN A 468 11.42 -18.05 1.29
CA GLN A 468 10.72 -18.55 2.48
C GLN A 468 11.49 -18.34 3.79
N TYR A 469 12.70 -17.79 3.73
CA TYR A 469 13.60 -17.69 4.88
C TYR A 469 13.68 -16.27 5.39
N LYS A 470 13.57 -16.11 6.71
CA LYS A 470 13.78 -14.84 7.41
C LYS A 470 14.92 -14.98 8.39
N ALA A 471 15.92 -14.12 8.28
CA ALA A 471 17.06 -14.06 9.19
C ALA A 471 16.95 -12.82 10.08
N HIS A 472 16.93 -13.00 11.39
CA HIS A 472 17.04 -11.93 12.37
C HIS A 472 18.49 -11.73 12.77
N PHE A 473 19.04 -10.56 12.46
CA PHE A 473 20.36 -10.10 12.89
C PHE A 473 20.30 -9.40 14.25
N TRP A 474 19.12 -8.91 14.62
CA TRP A 474 18.83 -8.34 15.93
C TRP A 474 17.41 -8.74 16.35
N THR A 475 17.19 -9.01 17.64
CA THR A 475 15.85 -9.24 18.19
C THR A 475 15.58 -8.33 19.37
N TRP A 476 14.37 -7.77 19.41
CA TRP A 476 13.92 -6.97 20.54
C TRP A 476 12.41 -6.78 20.54
N THR A 477 11.76 -7.00 21.68
CA THR A 477 10.37 -6.57 21.92
C THR A 477 10.36 -5.13 22.44
N ASN A 478 10.54 -4.96 23.75
CA ASN A 478 10.64 -3.71 24.49
C ASN A 478 11.59 -3.87 25.68
N SER A 479 11.93 -2.79 26.36
CA SER A 479 12.80 -2.89 27.53
C SER A 479 12.13 -3.64 28.70
N TRP A 480 12.95 -4.23 29.59
CA TRP A 480 12.46 -4.78 30.85
C TRP A 480 11.72 -3.75 31.72
N GLU A 481 12.07 -2.46 31.60
CA GLU A 481 11.40 -1.37 32.32
C GLU A 481 9.97 -1.19 31.81
N GLU A 482 9.78 -1.04 30.49
CA GLU A 482 8.46 -0.92 29.86
C GLU A 482 7.60 -2.16 30.13
N PHE A 483 8.19 -3.36 30.03
CA PHE A 483 7.48 -4.61 30.29
C PHE A 483 6.98 -4.70 31.74
N LYS A 484 7.81 -4.30 32.71
CA LYS A 484 7.42 -4.25 34.14
C LYS A 484 6.35 -3.19 34.42
N GLN A 485 6.21 -2.17 33.58
CA GLN A 485 5.13 -1.17 33.63
C GLN A 485 3.83 -1.67 32.96
N GLY A 486 3.81 -2.90 32.43
CA GLY A 486 2.64 -3.53 31.82
C GLY A 486 2.52 -3.31 30.31
N ILE A 487 3.54 -2.74 29.66
CA ILE A 487 3.58 -2.62 28.21
C ILE A 487 4.07 -3.95 27.63
N ASP A 488 3.21 -4.66 26.91
CA ASP A 488 3.56 -5.94 26.27
C ASP A 488 3.20 -5.91 24.78
N PHE A 489 4.22 -6.03 23.92
CA PHE A 489 4.04 -6.07 22.47
C PHE A 489 3.70 -7.46 21.94
N CYS A 490 3.76 -8.49 22.79
CA CYS A 490 3.55 -9.89 22.44
C CYS A 490 2.69 -10.62 23.50
N PRO A 491 1.50 -10.09 23.88
CA PRO A 491 0.72 -10.61 24.98
C PRO A 491 0.39 -12.10 24.81
N GLY A 492 0.72 -12.89 25.82
CA GLY A 492 0.52 -14.35 25.82
C GLY A 492 1.49 -15.13 24.93
N GLN A 493 2.53 -14.49 24.39
CA GLN A 493 3.53 -15.10 23.52
C GLN A 493 4.92 -14.96 24.13
N ASN A 494 5.66 -16.06 24.22
CA ASN A 494 7.06 -16.07 24.61
C ASN A 494 7.79 -17.17 23.85
N VAL A 495 8.71 -16.78 22.97
CA VAL A 495 9.57 -17.70 22.22
C VAL A 495 10.99 -17.55 22.78
N SER A 496 11.46 -18.60 23.46
CA SER A 496 12.74 -18.59 24.18
C SER A 496 13.91 -18.19 23.28
N GLY A 497 14.68 -17.19 23.71
CA GLY A 497 15.83 -16.66 22.95
C GLY A 497 15.47 -15.84 21.70
N VAL A 498 14.19 -15.62 21.43
CA VAL A 498 13.69 -14.87 20.26
C VAL A 498 12.96 -13.60 20.73
N THR A 499 11.93 -13.73 21.56
CA THR A 499 11.19 -12.58 22.10
C THR A 499 11.88 -12.03 23.35
N THR A 500 12.93 -11.22 23.16
CA THR A 500 13.80 -10.74 24.24
C THR A 500 13.48 -9.30 24.66
N HIS A 501 13.52 -9.03 25.96
CA HIS A 501 13.37 -7.67 26.52
C HIS A 501 14.70 -6.88 26.61
N SER A 502 15.78 -7.53 26.22
CA SER A 502 17.05 -6.91 25.89
C SER A 502 17.18 -6.86 24.37
N GLN A 503 17.85 -5.82 23.86
CA GLN A 503 18.22 -5.76 22.46
C GLN A 503 19.37 -6.74 22.24
N GLU A 504 19.09 -7.88 21.61
CA GLU A 504 20.06 -8.95 21.39
C GLU A 504 20.65 -8.88 19.99
N GLU A 505 21.97 -9.03 19.90
CA GLU A 505 22.72 -9.04 18.64
C GLU A 505 22.97 -10.48 18.16
N HIS A 506 22.55 -10.76 16.94
CA HIS A 506 22.72 -12.06 16.26
C HIS A 506 23.50 -11.91 14.94
N THR A 507 24.24 -10.82 14.74
CA THR A 507 24.91 -10.51 13.46
C THR A 507 25.85 -11.60 12.97
N LYS A 508 26.53 -12.31 13.88
CA LYS A 508 27.44 -13.43 13.57
C LYS A 508 26.72 -14.75 13.29
N LEU A 509 25.59 -14.99 13.96
CA LEU A 509 24.80 -16.22 13.84
C LEU A 509 23.31 -15.83 13.85
N PRO A 510 22.77 -15.34 12.73
CA PRO A 510 21.39 -14.86 12.68
C PRO A 510 20.41 -15.97 13.05
N LEU A 511 19.30 -15.61 13.71
CA LEU A 511 18.21 -16.55 13.94
C LEU A 511 17.41 -16.69 12.63
N ILE A 512 17.49 -17.85 11.99
CA ILE A 512 16.82 -18.09 10.71
C ILE A 512 15.56 -18.93 10.90
N PHE A 513 14.45 -18.47 10.33
CA PHE A 513 13.16 -19.16 10.32
C PHE A 513 12.72 -19.48 8.90
N HIS A 514 12.00 -20.58 8.72
CA HIS A 514 11.31 -20.89 7.46
C HIS A 514 9.82 -20.54 7.59
N LEU A 515 9.41 -19.40 7.05
CA LEU A 515 8.09 -18.79 7.25
C LEU A 515 6.91 -19.64 6.74
N GLY A 516 7.12 -20.47 5.71
CA GLY A 516 6.07 -21.37 5.23
C GLY A 516 5.77 -22.56 6.17
N ARG A 517 6.72 -22.96 7.02
CA ARG A 517 6.58 -24.08 7.97
C ARG A 517 6.37 -23.59 9.39
N ASP A 518 6.92 -22.42 9.70
CA ASP A 518 6.87 -21.78 10.99
C ASP A 518 6.53 -20.29 10.82
N PRO A 519 5.27 -19.96 10.48
CA PRO A 519 4.85 -18.57 10.33
C PRO A 519 4.91 -17.80 11.66
N GLY A 520 4.85 -18.49 12.79
CA GLY A 520 4.89 -17.88 14.12
C GLY A 520 6.28 -17.64 14.67
N GLU A 521 7.34 -17.82 13.87
CA GLU A 521 8.75 -17.59 14.26
C GLU A 521 9.12 -18.29 15.60
N ARG A 522 8.65 -19.52 15.79
CA ARG A 522 8.78 -20.27 17.06
C ARG A 522 10.02 -21.17 17.11
N PHE A 523 10.47 -21.64 15.96
CA PHE A 523 11.48 -22.70 15.86
C PHE A 523 12.62 -22.25 14.94
N PRO A 524 13.65 -21.58 15.49
CA PRO A 524 14.85 -21.25 14.72
C PRO A 524 15.48 -22.51 14.13
N LEU A 525 15.97 -22.41 12.90
CA LEU A 525 16.72 -23.49 12.26
C LEU A 525 18.01 -23.77 13.04
N SER A 526 18.38 -25.05 13.14
CA SER A 526 19.66 -25.43 13.72
C SER A 526 20.82 -24.88 12.90
N VAL A 527 21.75 -24.18 13.55
CA VAL A 527 22.94 -23.58 12.91
C VAL A 527 23.85 -24.60 12.23
N ALA A 528 23.75 -25.88 12.62
CA ALA A 528 24.50 -26.99 12.02
C ALA A 528 23.79 -27.62 10.81
N SER A 529 22.55 -27.23 10.51
CA SER A 529 21.79 -27.79 9.39
C SER A 529 22.24 -27.23 8.04
N ILE A 530 22.17 -28.07 7.00
CA ILE A 530 22.46 -27.64 5.62
C ILE A 530 21.51 -26.51 5.20
N GLU A 531 20.23 -26.61 5.60
CA GLU A 531 19.22 -25.59 5.30
C GLU A 531 19.58 -24.21 5.88
N TYR A 532 20.07 -24.16 7.13
CA TYR A 532 20.55 -22.91 7.73
C TYR A 532 21.72 -22.32 6.93
N LEU A 533 22.71 -23.14 6.59
CA LEU A 533 23.90 -22.70 5.86
C LEU A 533 23.54 -22.17 4.47
N ASP A 534 22.62 -22.83 3.76
CA ASP A 534 22.17 -22.40 2.43
C ASP A 534 21.33 -21.13 2.48
N ALA A 535 20.42 -21.01 3.46
CA ALA A 535 19.68 -19.77 3.68
C ALA A 535 20.61 -18.60 4.02
N LEU A 536 21.58 -18.81 4.92
CA LEU A 536 22.57 -17.78 5.30
C LEU A 536 23.42 -17.35 4.11
N ARG A 537 23.90 -18.30 3.28
CA ARG A 537 24.67 -18.01 2.05
C ARG A 537 23.88 -17.20 1.02
N ARG A 538 22.56 -17.33 0.98
CA ARG A 538 21.70 -16.56 0.08
C ARG A 538 21.37 -15.17 0.63
N ILE A 539 21.08 -15.06 1.92
CA ILE A 539 20.64 -13.80 2.54
C ILE A 539 21.82 -12.83 2.75
N THR A 540 22.97 -13.33 3.20
CA THR A 540 24.12 -12.48 3.58
C THR A 540 24.61 -11.57 2.44
N PRO A 541 24.79 -12.05 1.19
CA PRO A 541 25.19 -11.19 0.09
C PRO A 541 24.19 -10.07 -0.21
N VAL A 542 22.89 -10.35 -0.09
CA VAL A 542 21.83 -9.34 -0.32
C VAL A 542 21.85 -8.28 0.78
N VAL A 543 22.10 -8.67 2.03
CA VAL A 543 22.29 -7.74 3.15
C VAL A 543 23.53 -6.87 2.94
N GLN A 544 24.65 -7.47 2.58
CA GLN A 544 25.91 -6.74 2.32
C GLN A 544 25.75 -5.74 1.18
N GLN A 545 25.21 -6.18 0.04
CA GLN A 545 24.96 -5.32 -1.11
C GLN A 545 24.04 -4.13 -0.74
N HIS A 546 22.97 -4.39 0.03
CA HIS A 546 22.08 -3.33 0.50
C HIS A 546 22.82 -2.34 1.40
N GLN A 547 23.61 -2.82 2.35
CA GLN A 547 24.35 -1.96 3.30
C GLN A 547 25.45 -1.16 2.63
N GLU A 548 26.20 -1.74 1.69
CA GLU A 548 27.26 -1.07 0.93
C GLU A 548 26.71 0.04 0.02
N ALA A 549 25.52 -0.18 -0.56
CA ALA A 549 24.83 0.81 -1.39
C ALA A 549 23.98 1.81 -0.57
N LEU A 550 23.80 1.59 0.73
CA LEU A 550 22.97 2.44 1.57
C LEU A 550 23.73 3.69 2.00
N VAL A 551 23.26 4.84 1.52
CA VAL A 551 23.55 6.15 2.13
C VAL A 551 22.33 6.55 2.97
N PRO A 552 22.42 6.54 4.31
CA PRO A 552 21.32 6.95 5.18
C PRO A 552 20.97 8.43 4.97
N GLY A 553 19.68 8.74 4.92
CA GLY A 553 19.17 10.11 4.96
C GLY A 553 19.40 10.74 6.33
N GLN A 554 19.37 12.07 6.41
CA GLN A 554 19.47 12.77 7.70
C GLN A 554 18.24 12.46 8.57
N PRO A 555 18.41 12.00 9.82
CA PRO A 555 17.30 11.60 10.69
C PRO A 555 16.44 12.82 11.07
N GLN A 556 15.19 12.80 10.64
CA GLN A 556 14.21 13.87 10.88
C GLN A 556 13.57 13.77 12.27
N LEU A 557 13.71 12.62 12.94
CA LEU A 557 12.94 12.32 14.15
C LEU A 557 13.77 12.40 15.44
N ASN A 558 14.88 13.13 15.43
CA ASN A 558 15.76 13.28 16.60
C ASN A 558 15.32 14.41 17.56
N VAL A 559 14.64 15.44 17.05
CA VAL A 559 14.45 16.69 17.79
C VAL A 559 12.97 16.96 18.03
N CYS A 560 12.62 17.14 19.31
CA CYS A 560 11.31 17.61 19.74
C CYS A 560 11.41 19.00 20.36
N ASN A 561 10.42 19.87 20.11
CA ASN A 561 10.30 21.18 20.71
C ASN A 561 8.82 21.49 20.98
N ARG A 562 8.45 21.75 22.24
CA ARG A 562 7.07 22.08 22.60
C ARG A 562 6.55 23.36 21.91
N ALA A 563 7.44 24.29 21.56
CA ALA A 563 7.06 25.52 20.87
C ALA A 563 6.44 25.28 19.48
N VAL A 564 6.73 24.14 18.83
CA VAL A 564 6.17 23.83 17.50
C VAL A 564 4.74 23.28 17.56
N MET A 565 4.21 22.97 18.76
CA MET A 565 2.81 22.55 18.91
C MET A 565 1.83 23.71 18.74
N VAL A 566 2.29 24.95 18.94
CA VAL A 566 1.46 26.16 19.03
C VAL A 566 1.37 26.93 17.71
N SER A 567 2.11 26.51 16.67
CA SER A 567 2.26 27.27 15.42
C SER A 567 1.04 27.27 14.48
N GLY A 568 -0.14 26.87 14.96
CA GLY A 568 -1.42 27.07 14.26
C GLY A 568 -2.07 28.44 14.52
N LEU A 569 -1.45 29.31 15.33
CA LEU A 569 -1.95 30.65 15.65
C LEU A 569 -1.54 31.76 14.67
N TYR A 570 -0.81 31.44 13.60
CA TYR A 570 -0.57 32.39 12.50
C TYR A 570 -1.60 32.17 11.39
N VAL A 571 -2.87 32.39 11.72
CA VAL A 571 -3.87 32.84 10.75
C VAL A 571 -4.23 34.24 11.19
N ASP A 572 -3.97 35.19 10.31
CA ASP A 572 -4.25 36.61 10.45
C ASP A 572 -5.75 36.80 10.77
N CYS A 573 -6.08 36.94 12.06
CA CYS A 573 -7.38 37.48 12.46
C CYS A 573 -7.38 38.97 12.13
N GLY A 574 -7.56 39.29 10.85
CA GLY A 574 -7.92 40.62 10.40
C GLY A 574 -9.27 40.99 11.01
N GLY A 575 -9.26 41.83 12.05
CA GLY A 575 -10.49 42.37 12.64
C GLY A 575 -10.36 42.91 14.06
N SER A 576 -10.00 44.19 14.16
CA SER A 576 -10.19 45.11 15.30
C SER A 576 -9.21 45.06 16.50
N PRO A 577 -8.68 46.24 16.93
CA PRO A 577 -7.70 46.33 17.99
C PRO A 577 -8.41 46.32 19.36
N GLY A 578 -8.17 45.29 20.17
CA GLY A 578 -8.75 45.23 21.51
C GLY A 578 -8.21 44.11 22.38
N LEU A 579 -7.22 44.46 23.21
CA LEU A 579 -6.72 43.77 24.41
C LEU A 579 -6.18 42.33 24.28
N ARG A 580 -4.85 42.27 24.33
CA ARG A 580 -4.07 41.14 24.87
C ARG A 580 -4.37 40.97 26.36
N VAL A 581 -4.44 39.73 26.87
CA VAL A 581 -3.62 39.20 28.00
C VAL A 581 -3.71 37.66 28.01
N CYS A 582 -2.51 37.04 27.91
CA CYS A 582 -2.09 35.63 28.09
C CYS A 582 -2.63 34.56 27.13
#